data_AF-A0A958C9F4-F1
#
_entry.id   AF-A0A958C9F4-F1
#
_cell.length_a   1.000
_cell.length_b   1.000
_cell.length_c   1.000
_cell.angle_alpha   90.00
_cell.angle_beta   90.00
_cell.angle_gamma   90.00
#
_symmetry.space_group_name_H-M   'P 1'
#
loop_
_entity.id
_entity.type
_entity.pdbx_description
1 polymer ?
#
loop_
_entity_poly.entity_id
_entity_poly.type
_entity_poly.pdbx_seq_one_letter_code
_entity_poly.pdbx_strand_id
1 'polypeptide(L)' 'MLTDNQAAGRFEANYGGEVLGYITYQIRDGVMQLPHTFVKPAARGQNVAALLTEHALQSARAQG' A
#
# COMPACT_ATOMS: atom_id res chain seq x y z
N MET A 1 -6.09 -8.20 -5.29
CA MET A 1 -5.37 -8.76 -4.14
C MET A 1 -4.41 -7.71 -3.60
N LEU A 2 -4.32 -7.55 -2.28
CA LEU A 2 -3.34 -6.67 -1.64
C LEU A 2 -2.15 -7.51 -1.17
N THR A 3 -0.93 -7.04 -1.38
CA THR A 3 0.31 -7.75 -1.03
C THR A 3 1.34 -6.80 -0.44
N ASP A 4 2.15 -7.32 0.49
CA ASP A 4 3.31 -6.62 1.03
C ASP A 4 4.57 -6.93 0.19
N ASN A 5 5.11 -5.92 -0.49
CA ASN A 5 6.39 -5.99 -1.18
C ASN A 5 7.47 -5.35 -0.30
N GLN A 6 7.95 -6.13 0.67
CA GLN A 6 8.91 -5.69 1.68
C GLN A 6 10.24 -5.24 1.08
N ALA A 7 10.69 -5.89 0.00
CA ALA A 7 11.92 -5.50 -0.70
C ALA A 7 11.84 -4.10 -1.30
N ALA A 8 10.64 -3.67 -1.72
CA ALA A 8 10.37 -2.33 -2.24
C ALA A 8 9.80 -1.36 -1.19
N GLY A 9 9.61 -1.81 0.06
CA GLY A 9 8.99 -1.03 1.14
C GLY A 9 7.63 -0.48 0.74
N ARG A 10 6.74 -1.31 0.21
CA ARG A 10 5.40 -0.86 -0.23
C ARG A 10 4.35 -1.97 -0.20
N PHE A 11 3.11 -1.59 0.07
CA PHE A 11 1.96 -2.45 -0.20
C PHE A 11 1.47 -2.22 -1.63
N GLU A 12 1.07 -3.28 -2.32
CA GLU A 12 0.65 -3.27 -3.72
C GLU A 12 -0.77 -3.78 -3.89
N ALA A 13 -1.54 -3.12 -4.75
CA ALA A 13 -2.83 -3.58 -5.21
C ALA A 13 -2.67 -4.24 -6.57
N ASN A 14 -2.81 -5.57 -6.59
CA ASN A 14 -2.63 -6.42 -7.75
C ASN A 14 -3.97 -6.90 -8.32
N TYR A 15 -4.13 -6.84 -9.64
CA TYR A 15 -5.27 -7.40 -10.37
C TYR A 15 -4.78 -7.99 -11.70
N GLY A 16 -5.11 -9.25 -11.98
CA GLY A 16 -4.69 -9.91 -13.24
C GLY A 16 -3.17 -10.00 -13.43
N GLY A 17 -2.38 -10.03 -12.35
CA GLY A 17 -0.92 -10.02 -12.41
C GLY A 17 -0.29 -8.63 -12.59
N GLU A 18 -1.09 -7.57 -12.62
CA GLU A 18 -0.63 -6.19 -12.76
C GLU A 18 -0.81 -5.41 -11.45
N VAL A 19 0.23 -4.68 -11.04
CA VAL A 19 0.14 -3.69 -9.96
C VAL A 19 -0.64 -2.48 -10.45
N LEU A 20 -1.85 -2.28 -9.94
CA LEU A 20 -2.73 -1.14 -10.24
C LEU A 20 -2.43 0.09 -9.39
N GLY A 21 -1.84 -0.10 -8.22
CA GLY A 21 -1.44 0.95 -7.31
C GLY A 21 -0.58 0.43 -6.17
N TYR A 22 0.08 1.33 -5.46
CA TYR A 22 0.88 1.00 -4.31
C TYR A 22 0.93 2.16 -3.31
N ILE A 23 1.20 1.84 -2.04
CA ILE A 23 1.54 2.80 -1.00
C ILE A 23 2.89 2.42 -0.41
N THR A 24 3.86 3.33 -0.46
CA THR A 24 5.19 3.10 0.12
C THR A 24 5.15 3.31 1.63
N TYR A 25 6.02 2.62 2.33
CA TYR A 25 6.21 2.77 3.75
C TYR A 25 7.68 2.76 4.16
N GLN A 26 7.98 3.41 5.27
CA GLN A 26 9.26 3.31 5.98
C GLN A 26 8.98 3.15 7.47
N ILE A 27 9.70 2.24 8.14
CA ILE A 27 9.62 2.10 9.59
C ILE A 27 10.84 2.77 10.20
N ARG A 28 10.62 3.78 11.05
CA ARG A 28 11.66 4.49 11.80
C ARG A 28 11.17 4.73 13.22
N ASP A 29 11.98 4.37 14.20
CA ASP A 29 11.68 4.56 15.62
C ASP A 29 10.29 3.98 16.01
N GLY A 30 9.94 2.82 15.45
CA GLY A 30 8.64 2.17 15.67
C GLY A 30 7.45 2.82 14.97
N VAL A 31 7.67 3.89 14.19
CA VAL A 31 6.62 4.61 13.45
C VAL A 31 6.66 4.20 11.98
N MET A 32 5.50 3.74 11.47
CA MET A 32 5.29 3.51 10.04
C MET A 32 4.90 4.82 9.35
N GLN A 33 5.78 5.33 8.49
CA GLN A 33 5.53 6.51 7.65
C GLN A 33 5.05 6.07 6.27
N LEU A 34 4.03 6.72 5.71
CA LEU A 34 3.43 6.40 4.41
C LEU A 34 3.63 7.55 3.38
N PRO A 35 4.84 7.78 2.87
CA PRO A 35 5.18 9.03 2.17
C PRO A 35 4.63 9.14 0.75
N HIS A 36 4.26 8.04 0.10
CA HIS A 36 3.78 8.08 -1.29
C HIS A 36 2.69 7.05 -1.54
N THR A 37 1.59 7.50 -2.14
CA THR A 37 0.54 6.63 -2.67
C THR A 37 0.37 6.90 -4.15
N PHE A 38 0.41 5.84 -4.96
CA PHE A 38 0.21 5.93 -6.40
C PHE A 38 -0.89 4.98 -6.85
N VAL A 39 -1.75 5.46 -7.76
CA VAL A 39 -2.74 4.66 -8.46
C VAL A 39 -2.64 4.96 -9.95
N LYS A 40 -2.52 3.91 -10.77
CA LYS A 40 -2.48 4.01 -12.23
C LYS A 40 -3.73 4.75 -12.72
N PRO A 41 -3.62 5.62 -13.73
CA PRO A 41 -4.75 6.39 -14.25
C PRO A 41 -6.00 5.55 -14.54
N ALA A 42 -5.84 4.37 -15.15
CA ALA A 42 -6.92 3.45 -15.49
C ALA A 42 -7.66 2.85 -14.27
N ALA A 43 -7.02 2.84 -13.09
CA ALA A 43 -7.57 2.28 -11.86
C ALA A 43 -8.09 3.36 -10.88
N ARG A 44 -8.03 4.65 -11.26
CA ARG A 44 -8.54 5.75 -10.43
C ARG A 44 -10.07 5.72 -10.35
N GLY A 45 -10.62 6.29 -9.28
CA GLY A 45 -12.07 6.28 -9.01
C GLY A 45 -12.62 4.95 -8.50
N GLN A 46 -11.77 3.93 -8.31
CA GLN A 46 -12.17 2.58 -7.88
C GLN A 46 -11.74 2.26 -6.44
N ASN A 47 -11.55 3.29 -5.59
CA ASN A 47 -11.13 3.16 -4.19
C ASN A 47 -9.79 2.44 -3.92
N VAL A 48 -8.95 2.22 -4.93
CA VAL A 48 -7.65 1.53 -4.77
C VAL A 48 -6.76 2.19 -3.71
N ALA A 49 -6.67 3.52 -3.68
CA ALA A 49 -5.87 4.24 -2.69
C ALA A 49 -6.41 4.07 -1.25
N ALA A 50 -7.75 4.04 -1.10
CA ALA A 50 -8.38 3.83 0.20
C ALA A 50 -8.12 2.42 0.73
N LEU A 51 -8.27 1.40 -0.13
CA LEU A 51 -7.97 0.00 0.21
C LEU A 51 -6.49 -0.20 0.59
N LEU A 52 -5.57 0.42 -0.14
CA LEU A 52 -4.14 0.40 0.18
C LEU A 52 -3.86 1.05 1.54
N THR A 53 -4.49 2.19 1.82
CA THR A 53 -4.31 2.91 3.08
C THR A 53 -4.87 2.11 4.26
N GLU A 54 -6.09 1.56 4.12
CA GLU A 54 -6.69 0.70 5.11
C GLU A 54 -5.80 -0.51 5.44
N HIS A 55 -5.29 -1.17 4.40
CA HIS A 55 -4.39 -2.31 4.58
C HIS A 55 -3.07 -1.92 5.26
N ALA A 56 -2.48 -0.77 4.90
CA ALA A 56 -1.28 -0.28 5.58
C ALA A 56 -1.52 0.00 7.07
N LEU A 57 -2.66 0.61 7.42
CA LEU A 57 -3.04 0.89 8.81
C LEU A 57 -3.34 -0.40 9.60
N GLN A 58 -3.98 -1.39 8.97
CA GLN A 58 -4.20 -2.71 9.56
C GLN A 58 -2.87 -3.43 9.82
N SER A 59 -1.95 -3.39 8.85
CA SER A 59 -0.60 -3.93 8.98
C SER A 59 0.18 -3.27 10.11
N ALA A 60 0.14 -1.92 10.21
CA ALA A 60 0.76 -1.19 11.31
C ALA A 60 0.19 -1.63 12.67
N ARG A 61 -1.15 -1.67 12.81
CA ARG A 61 -1.84 -2.09 14.04
C ARG A 61 -1.51 -3.52 14.45
N ALA A 62 -1.32 -4.43 13.49
CA ALA A 62 -0.94 -5.80 13.77
C ALA A 62 0.52 -5.93 14.27
N GLN A 63 1.35 -4.92 14.02
CA GLN A 63 2.78 -4.90 14.34
C GLN A 63 3.12 -4.10 15.61
N GLY A 64 2.22 -3.25 16.12
CA GLY A 64 2.37 -2.54 17.41
C GLY A 64 1.72 -1.16 17.42
#